data_AF-A0A1I7UZP4-F1
#
_entry.id   AF-A0A1I7UZP4-F1
#
_cell.length_a   1.000
_cell.length_b   1.000
_cell.length_c   1.000
_cell.angle_alpha   90.00
_cell.angle_beta   90.00
_cell.angle_gamma   90.00
#
_symmetry.space_group_name_H-M   'P 1'
#
loop_
_entity.id
_entity.type
_entity.pdbx_description
1 polymer ?
#
loop_
_entity_poly.entity_id
_entity_poly.type
_entity_poly.pdbx_seq_one_letter_code
_entity_poly.pdbx_strand_id
1 'polypeptide(L)'
;MPRVATLVLLAAITVYVTSDQIVVKSFQQIFPSAGANQVKTLTNNVNKQTTAGKAKEVIKKWVPKNAAQVSFMMITDPANDPKLIAQKKALTFIDYRYSLKKYINYLYNQAVSSKYLTLAEADSMRTMFWAADKKAANNYTVSSVAFMSEASSKVCSL
;
A
#
# COMPACT_ATOMS: atom_id res chain seq x y z
N MET A 1 29.75 1.85 19.02
CA MET A 1 28.41 1.50 19.53
C MET A 1 27.27 2.44 19.09
N PRO A 2 27.35 3.78 19.16
CA PRO A 2 26.21 4.65 18.80
C PRO A 2 25.80 4.55 17.32
N ARG A 3 26.76 4.44 16.39
CA ARG A 3 26.47 4.29 14.95
C ARG A 3 25.68 3.02 14.61
N VAL A 4 25.89 1.92 15.32
CA VAL A 4 25.15 0.66 15.11
C VAL A 4 23.71 0.81 15.59
N ALA A 5 23.51 1.42 16.77
CA ALA A 5 22.17 1.72 17.27
C ALA A 5 21.40 2.68 16.33
N THR A 6 22.06 3.71 15.79
CA THR A 6 21.45 4.62 14.79
C THR A 6 21.09 3.91 13.49
N LEU A 7 21.94 3.01 12.99
CA LEU A 7 21.67 2.23 11.78
C LEU A 7 20.53 1.21 11.99
N VAL A 8 20.49 0.56 13.16
CA VAL A 8 19.39 -0.35 13.53
C VAL A 8 18.08 0.42 13.67
N LEU A 9 18.10 1.61 14.29
CA LEU A 9 16.93 2.48 14.41
C LEU A 9 16.47 2.98 13.03
N LEU A 10 17.38 3.39 12.15
CA LEU A 10 17.07 3.79 10.78
C LEU A 10 16.52 2.62 9.95
N ALA A 11 17.07 1.42 10.10
CA ALA A 11 16.57 0.21 9.46
C ALA A 11 15.17 -0.15 9.99
N ALA A 12 14.94 -0.08 11.30
CA ALA A 12 13.64 -0.31 11.91
C ALA A 12 12.60 0.72 11.46
N ILE A 13 12.95 2.00 11.41
CA ILE A 13 12.09 3.08 10.89
C ILE A 13 11.83 2.86 9.40
N THR A 14 12.84 2.48 8.61
CA THR A 14 12.66 2.23 7.17
C THR A 14 11.76 1.03 6.93
N VAL A 15 11.93 -0.07 7.68
CA VAL A 15 11.03 -1.22 7.61
C VAL A 15 9.62 -0.80 8.02
N TYR A 16 9.45 -0.07 9.12
CA TYR A 16 8.15 0.39 9.61
C TYR A 16 7.45 1.35 8.62
N VAL A 17 8.18 2.27 8.01
CA VAL A 17 7.68 3.26 7.03
C VAL A 17 7.50 2.66 5.63
N THR A 18 8.14 1.53 5.30
CA THR A 18 8.01 0.86 4.00
C THR A 18 7.04 -0.31 4.00
N SER A 19 6.56 -0.73 5.18
CA SER A 19 5.68 -1.89 5.33
C SER A 19 4.28 -1.62 4.75
N ASP A 20 3.72 -0.44 4.97
CA ASP A 20 2.35 -0.08 4.55
C ASP A 20 2.27 0.59 3.17
N GLN A 21 3.41 0.70 2.47
CA GLN A 21 3.53 1.38 1.19
C GLN A 21 2.82 0.66 0.05
N ILE A 22 2.40 1.46 -0.95
CA ILE A 22 1.94 0.92 -2.23
C ILE A 22 3.13 0.31 -2.96
N VAL A 23 3.00 -0.91 -3.44
CA VAL A 23 4.04 -1.56 -4.25
C VAL A 23 3.84 -1.28 -5.73
N VAL A 24 4.95 -1.30 -6.48
CA VAL A 24 4.96 -1.04 -7.93
C VAL A 24 4.01 -1.96 -8.68
N LYS A 25 3.92 -3.23 -8.26
CA LYS A 25 3.06 -4.23 -8.89
C LYS A 25 1.58 -3.86 -8.86
N SER A 26 1.10 -3.18 -7.82
CA SER A 26 -0.29 -2.73 -7.72
C SER A 26 -0.61 -1.69 -8.79
N PHE A 27 0.30 -0.72 -8.99
CA PHE A 27 0.13 0.26 -10.07
C PHE A 27 0.39 -0.31 -11.46
N GLN A 28 1.22 -1.35 -11.61
CA GLN A 28 1.34 -2.07 -12.89
C GLN A 28 0.02 -2.75 -13.28
N GLN A 29 -0.75 -3.25 -12.32
CA GLN A 29 -2.07 -3.83 -12.60
C GLN A 29 -3.11 -2.77 -12.98
N ILE A 30 -2.98 -1.54 -12.47
CA ILE A 30 -3.89 -0.43 -12.81
C ILE A 30 -3.49 0.23 -14.13
N PHE A 31 -2.19 0.30 -14.42
CA PHE A 31 -1.61 0.92 -15.61
C PHE A 31 -0.76 -0.10 -16.40
N PRO A 32 -1.37 -1.15 -16.98
CA PRO A 32 -0.63 -2.26 -17.59
C PRO A 32 0.18 -1.85 -18.82
N SER A 33 -0.25 -0.79 -19.52
CA SER A 33 0.41 -0.27 -20.72
C SER A 33 1.50 0.76 -20.42
N ALA A 34 1.64 1.20 -19.16
CA ALA A 34 2.66 2.15 -18.77
C ALA A 34 4.01 1.45 -18.56
N GLY A 35 5.10 2.09 -19.00
CA GLY A 35 6.43 1.52 -18.87
C GLY A 35 6.82 1.31 -17.40
N ALA A 36 7.53 0.21 -17.10
CA ALA A 36 7.87 -0.17 -15.74
C ALA A 36 8.57 0.95 -14.93
N ASN A 37 9.47 1.72 -15.57
CA ASN A 37 10.15 2.85 -14.94
C ASN A 37 9.21 4.03 -14.62
N GLN A 38 8.20 4.26 -15.47
CA GLN A 38 7.19 5.30 -15.23
C GLN A 38 6.30 4.90 -14.05
N VAL A 39 5.85 3.65 -14.01
CA VAL A 39 5.04 3.12 -12.89
C VAL A 39 5.83 3.12 -11.58
N LYS A 40 7.11 2.75 -11.61
CA LYS A 40 8.00 2.84 -10.44
C LYS A 40 8.12 4.28 -9.93
N THR A 41 8.36 5.24 -10.83
CA THR A 41 8.43 6.66 -10.47
C THR A 41 7.11 7.17 -9.89
N LEU A 42 5.99 6.81 -10.51
CA LEU A 42 4.64 7.13 -10.01
C LEU A 42 4.43 6.59 -8.59
N THR A 43 4.74 5.32 -8.37
CA THR A 43 4.62 4.64 -7.08
C THR A 43 5.41 5.38 -6.00
N ASN A 44 6.68 5.69 -6.28
CA ASN A 44 7.54 6.42 -5.36
C ASN A 44 6.98 7.81 -5.05
N ASN A 45 6.45 8.53 -6.04
CA ASN A 45 5.88 9.85 -5.84
C ASN A 45 4.59 9.83 -5.02
N VAL A 46 3.77 8.79 -5.19
CA VAL A 46 2.56 8.58 -4.37
C VAL A 46 2.93 8.23 -2.93
N ASN A 47 3.88 7.32 -2.72
CA ASN A 47 4.31 6.90 -1.37
C ASN A 47 5.00 8.01 -0.56
N LYS A 48 5.56 9.04 -1.23
CA LYS A 48 6.10 10.23 -0.55
C LYS A 48 5.02 11.12 0.07
N GLN A 49 3.76 10.96 -0.34
CA GLN A 49 2.68 11.81 0.15
C GLN A 49 2.18 11.32 1.50
N THR A 50 1.90 12.27 2.40
CA THR A 50 1.45 11.98 3.77
C THR A 50 -0.08 11.91 3.90
N THR A 51 -0.83 12.33 2.87
CA THR A 51 -2.30 12.32 2.88
C THR A 51 -2.88 11.76 1.58
N ALA A 52 -4.05 11.12 1.69
CA ALA A 52 -4.78 10.57 0.54
C ALA A 52 -5.05 11.66 -0.52
N GLY A 53 -5.42 12.88 -0.10
CA GLY A 53 -5.62 14.00 -1.02
C GLY A 53 -4.36 14.29 -1.84
N LYS A 54 -3.21 14.46 -1.20
CA LYS A 54 -1.94 14.72 -1.91
C LYS A 54 -1.52 13.56 -2.81
N ALA A 55 -1.69 12.31 -2.34
CA ALA A 55 -1.45 11.12 -3.15
C ALA A 55 -2.34 11.09 -4.41
N LYS A 56 -3.62 11.42 -4.27
CA LYS A 56 -4.56 11.50 -5.39
C LYS A 56 -4.20 12.62 -6.38
N GLU A 57 -3.71 13.76 -5.90
CA GLU A 57 -3.22 14.83 -6.79
C GLU A 57 -2.04 14.40 -7.66
N VAL A 58 -1.16 13.52 -7.15
CA VAL A 58 -0.10 12.91 -7.97
C VAL A 58 -0.69 12.11 -9.13
N ILE A 59 -1.71 11.28 -8.88
CA ILE A 59 -2.41 10.52 -9.94
C ILE A 59 -3.10 11.47 -10.93
N LYS A 60 -3.84 12.47 -10.44
CA LYS A 60 -4.57 13.42 -11.28
C LYS A 60 -3.65 14.19 -12.23
N LYS A 61 -2.44 14.52 -11.80
CA LYS A 61 -1.43 15.18 -12.64
C LYS A 61 -0.72 14.21 -13.57
N TRP A 62 -0.47 12.99 -13.12
CA TRP A 62 0.32 12.02 -13.88
C TRP A 62 -0.47 11.40 -15.04
N VAL A 63 -1.74 11.03 -14.84
CA VAL A 63 -2.52 10.33 -15.87
C VAL A 63 -2.67 11.14 -17.17
N PRO A 64 -3.06 12.43 -17.16
CA PRO A 64 -3.14 13.22 -18.39
C PRO A 64 -1.80 13.37 -19.10
N LYS A 65 -0.70 13.55 -18.33
CA LYS A 65 0.66 13.66 -18.87
C LYS A 65 1.16 12.39 -19.56
N ASN A 66 0.61 11.23 -19.19
CA ASN A 66 0.99 9.92 -19.73
C ASN A 66 -0.20 9.25 -20.45
N ALA A 67 -1.10 10.05 -21.01
CA ALA A 67 -2.35 9.58 -21.59
C ALA A 67 -2.15 8.50 -22.69
N ALA A 68 -1.11 8.64 -23.51
CA ALA A 68 -0.78 7.68 -24.56
C ALA A 68 -0.34 6.30 -24.02
N GLN A 69 0.17 6.26 -22.78
CA GLN A 69 0.65 5.05 -22.12
C GLN A 69 -0.38 4.45 -21.15
N VAL A 70 -1.46 5.18 -20.87
CA VAL A 70 -2.55 4.75 -19.99
C VAL A 70 -3.72 4.16 -20.79
N SER A 71 -3.82 4.46 -22.10
CA SER A 71 -4.85 3.90 -22.97
C SER A 71 -4.30 2.81 -23.89
N PHE A 72 -4.94 1.63 -23.90
CA PHE A 72 -4.64 0.55 -24.85
C PHE A 72 -5.49 0.64 -26.15
N MET A 73 -6.58 1.40 -26.15
CA MET A 73 -7.49 1.49 -27.30
C MET A 73 -8.04 2.91 -27.46
N MET A 74 -8.15 3.36 -28.71
CA MET A 74 -8.94 4.54 -29.08
C MET A 74 -10.43 4.18 -28.91
N ILE A 75 -10.94 4.16 -27.68
CA ILE A 75 -12.39 4.13 -27.44
C ILE A 75 -12.83 5.58 -27.24
N THR A 76 -13.64 6.07 -28.16
CA THR A 76 -14.13 7.46 -28.27
C THR A 76 -15.45 7.71 -27.53
N ASP A 77 -15.80 6.86 -26.57
CA ASP A 77 -16.92 7.08 -25.65
C ASP A 77 -16.39 7.62 -24.30
N PRO A 78 -16.82 8.82 -23.86
CA PRO A 78 -16.43 9.39 -22.57
C PRO A 78 -16.73 8.48 -21.36
N ALA A 79 -17.76 7.63 -21.44
CA ALA A 79 -18.09 6.67 -20.38
C ALA A 79 -17.11 5.49 -20.34
N ASN A 80 -16.44 5.21 -21.46
CA ASN A 80 -15.51 4.10 -21.64
C ASN A 80 -14.06 4.57 -21.91
N ASP A 81 -13.73 5.84 -21.65
CA ASP A 81 -12.36 6.36 -21.80
C ASP A 81 -11.42 5.56 -20.87
N PRO A 82 -10.49 4.75 -21.42
CA PRO A 82 -9.60 3.91 -20.62
C PRO A 82 -8.77 4.72 -19.61
N LYS A 83 -8.48 6.00 -19.92
CA LYS A 83 -7.73 6.90 -19.03
C LYS A 83 -8.56 7.29 -17.81
N LEU A 84 -9.84 7.63 -18.01
CA LEU A 84 -10.74 7.98 -16.91
C LEU A 84 -11.00 6.76 -16.02
N ILE A 85 -11.16 5.58 -16.62
CA ILE A 85 -11.31 4.32 -15.88
C ILE A 85 -10.05 4.03 -15.05
N ALA A 86 -8.86 4.07 -15.66
CA ALA A 86 -7.60 3.82 -14.96
C ALA A 86 -7.33 4.85 -13.86
N GLN A 87 -7.62 6.14 -14.12
CA GLN A 87 -7.53 7.19 -13.12
C GLN A 87 -8.48 6.91 -11.94
N LYS A 88 -9.77 6.64 -12.21
CA LYS A 88 -10.75 6.32 -11.16
C LYS A 88 -10.32 5.11 -10.33
N LYS A 89 -9.84 4.04 -10.99
CA LYS A 89 -9.28 2.86 -10.29
C LYS A 89 -8.12 3.23 -9.37
N ALA A 90 -7.16 4.04 -9.83
CA ALA A 90 -6.03 4.49 -9.02
C ALA A 90 -6.47 5.37 -7.84
N LEU A 91 -7.43 6.29 -8.05
CA LEU A 91 -7.95 7.15 -6.99
C LEU A 91 -8.68 6.34 -5.91
N THR A 92 -9.57 5.43 -6.31
CA THR A 92 -10.28 4.51 -5.40
C THR A 92 -9.29 3.63 -4.66
N PHE A 93 -8.26 3.11 -5.34
CA PHE A 93 -7.23 2.32 -4.71
C PHE A 93 -6.47 3.11 -3.64
N ILE A 94 -6.11 4.37 -3.89
CA ILE A 94 -5.48 5.23 -2.87
C ILE A 94 -6.40 5.42 -1.66
N ASP A 95 -7.68 5.73 -1.89
CA ASP A 95 -8.66 5.89 -0.79
C ASP A 95 -8.79 4.62 0.04
N TYR A 96 -8.82 3.46 -0.64
CA TYR A 96 -8.80 2.15 -0.01
C TYR A 96 -7.55 1.96 0.86
N ARG A 97 -6.35 2.22 0.34
CA ARG A 97 -5.08 2.05 1.07
C ARG A 97 -5.00 2.89 2.33
N TYR A 98 -5.40 4.15 2.26
CA TYR A 98 -5.42 5.03 3.42
C TYR A 98 -6.48 4.62 4.45
N SER A 99 -7.63 4.14 4.00
CA SER A 99 -8.70 3.63 4.88
C SER A 99 -8.26 2.35 5.58
N LEU A 100 -7.63 1.42 4.86
CA LEU A 100 -7.07 0.19 5.42
C LEU A 100 -6.04 0.50 6.51
N LYS A 101 -5.10 1.42 6.25
CA LYS A 101 -4.11 1.84 7.25
C LYS A 101 -4.76 2.35 8.53
N LYS A 102 -5.77 3.21 8.41
CA LYS A 102 -6.52 3.72 9.56
C LYS A 102 -7.24 2.61 10.31
N TYR A 103 -7.90 1.72 9.58
CA TYR A 103 -8.66 0.60 10.14
C TYR A 103 -7.75 -0.37 10.92
N ILE A 104 -6.63 -0.77 10.33
CA ILE A 104 -5.64 -1.63 10.98
C ILE A 104 -5.10 -0.98 12.26
N ASN A 105 -4.69 0.30 12.20
CA ASN A 105 -4.23 1.00 13.40
C ASN A 105 -5.32 1.10 14.48
N TYR A 106 -6.56 1.36 14.09
CA TYR A 106 -7.69 1.39 15.02
C TYR A 106 -7.87 0.05 15.73
N LEU A 107 -7.89 -1.07 14.99
CA LEU A 107 -8.06 -2.40 15.56
C LEU A 107 -6.97 -2.74 16.58
N TYR A 108 -5.70 -2.48 16.25
CA TYR A 108 -4.60 -2.79 17.16
C TYR A 108 -4.57 -1.86 18.38
N ASN A 109 -4.89 -0.57 18.21
CA ASN A 109 -5.02 0.34 19.35
C ASN A 109 -6.15 -0.12 20.30
N GLN A 110 -7.28 -0.57 19.74
CA GLN A 110 -8.38 -1.11 20.54
C GLN A 110 -7.96 -2.38 21.30
N ALA A 111 -7.28 -3.31 20.63
CA ALA A 111 -6.78 -4.53 21.26
C ALA A 111 -5.81 -4.25 22.42
N VAL A 112 -4.93 -3.25 22.26
CA VAL A 112 -4.03 -2.80 23.34
C VAL A 112 -4.81 -2.15 24.48
N SER A 113 -5.73 -1.22 24.17
CA SER A 113 -6.52 -0.52 25.20
C SER A 113 -7.42 -1.46 26.00
N SER A 114 -7.91 -2.53 25.36
CA SER A 114 -8.74 -3.57 25.96
C SER A 114 -7.93 -4.67 26.63
N LYS A 115 -6.58 -4.56 26.63
CA LYS A 115 -5.63 -5.53 27.21
C LYS A 115 -5.69 -6.93 26.59
N TYR A 116 -6.22 -7.07 25.38
CA TYR A 116 -6.15 -8.32 24.60
C TYR A 116 -4.75 -8.56 24.04
N LEU A 117 -4.01 -7.48 23.78
CA LEU A 117 -2.62 -7.52 23.33
C LEU A 117 -1.80 -6.54 24.14
N THR A 118 -0.53 -6.86 24.36
CA THR A 118 0.49 -5.87 24.70
C THR A 118 0.83 -5.01 23.48
N LEU A 119 1.45 -3.85 23.72
CA LEU A 119 1.91 -2.99 22.63
C LEU A 119 2.89 -3.71 21.69
N ALA A 120 3.80 -4.52 22.25
CA ALA A 120 4.79 -5.28 21.50
C ALA A 120 4.15 -6.34 20.59
N GLU A 121 3.14 -7.06 21.09
CA GLU A 121 2.38 -8.01 20.27
C GLU A 121 1.63 -7.32 19.14
N ALA A 122 0.98 -6.18 19.43
CA ALA A 122 0.29 -5.37 18.43
C ALA A 122 1.24 -4.81 17.35
N ASP A 123 2.46 -4.39 17.71
CA ASP A 123 3.50 -3.97 16.76
C ASP A 123 3.97 -5.14 15.88
N SER A 124 4.19 -6.30 16.48
CA SER A 124 4.60 -7.53 15.78
C SER A 124 3.54 -7.97 14.77
N MET A 125 2.26 -8.01 15.18
CA MET A 125 1.16 -8.40 14.31
C MET A 125 0.93 -7.39 13.19
N ARG A 126 1.04 -6.08 13.44
CA ARG A 126 0.99 -5.05 12.38
C ARG A 126 2.09 -5.25 11.35
N THR A 127 3.31 -5.50 11.81
CA THR A 127 4.46 -5.74 10.94
C THR A 127 4.22 -6.96 10.05
N MET A 128 3.67 -8.05 10.62
CA MET A 128 3.31 -9.25 9.88
C MET A 128 2.23 -8.99 8.83
N PHE A 129 1.15 -8.29 9.20
CA PHE A 129 0.07 -7.95 8.28
C PHE A 129 0.59 -7.19 7.06
N TRP A 130 1.40 -6.16 7.29
CA TRP A 130 1.94 -5.35 6.20
C TRP A 130 2.98 -6.10 5.35
N ALA A 131 3.74 -7.02 5.95
CA ALA A 131 4.62 -7.91 5.19
C ALA A 131 3.82 -8.84 4.27
N ALA A 132 2.73 -9.44 4.75
CA ALA A 132 1.81 -10.23 3.94
C ALA A 132 1.18 -9.39 2.82
N ASP A 133 0.76 -8.17 3.13
CA ASP A 133 0.16 -7.25 2.16
C ASP A 133 1.14 -6.84 1.04
N LYS A 134 2.40 -6.61 1.38
CA LYS A 134 3.46 -6.36 0.40
C LYS A 134 3.68 -7.56 -0.52
N LYS A 135 3.76 -8.78 0.03
CA LYS A 135 3.89 -10.04 -0.75
C LYS A 135 2.69 -10.22 -1.69
N ALA A 136 1.49 -9.88 -1.22
CA ALA A 136 0.23 -9.95 -1.96
C ALA A 136 0.04 -8.82 -2.99
N ALA A 137 1.05 -7.98 -3.22
CA ALA A 137 0.95 -6.82 -4.10
C ALA A 137 -0.21 -5.87 -3.73
N ASN A 138 -0.40 -5.64 -2.43
CA ASN A 138 -1.49 -4.87 -1.83
C ASN A 138 -2.91 -5.38 -2.17
N ASN A 139 -3.06 -6.64 -2.58
CA ASN A 139 -4.35 -7.29 -2.77
C ASN A 139 -4.86 -7.84 -1.44
N TYR A 140 -5.81 -7.13 -0.83
CA TYR A 140 -6.34 -7.45 0.49
C TYR A 140 -6.86 -8.86 0.67
N THR A 141 -7.59 -9.40 -0.31
CA THR A 141 -8.13 -10.77 -0.23
C THR A 141 -7.01 -11.79 -0.06
N VAL A 142 -5.88 -11.56 -0.74
CA VAL A 142 -4.69 -12.41 -0.60
C VAL A 142 -3.93 -12.05 0.68
N SER A 143 -3.80 -10.77 1.01
CA SER A 143 -3.14 -10.27 2.22
C SER A 143 -3.76 -10.88 3.48
N SER A 144 -5.10 -10.88 3.58
CA SER A 144 -5.84 -11.33 4.76
C SER A 144 -5.67 -12.83 4.98
N VAL A 145 -5.75 -13.64 3.92
CA VAL A 145 -5.56 -15.10 4.02
C VAL A 145 -4.13 -15.42 4.44
N ALA A 146 -3.14 -14.81 3.80
CA ALA A 146 -1.73 -15.02 4.12
C ALA A 146 -1.40 -14.59 5.57
N PHE A 147 -1.91 -13.43 5.99
CA PHE A 147 -1.75 -12.95 7.36
C PHE A 147 -2.38 -13.90 8.37
N MET A 148 -3.63 -14.34 8.16
CA MET A 148 -4.31 -15.25 9.09
C MET A 148 -3.58 -16.59 9.22
N SER A 149 -3.04 -17.11 8.10
CA SER A 149 -2.24 -18.34 8.11
C SER A 149 -0.91 -18.19 8.86
N GLU A 150 -0.18 -17.08 8.66
CA GLU A 150 1.05 -16.82 9.40
C GLU A 150 0.75 -16.59 10.90
N ALA A 151 -0.30 -15.83 11.22
CA ALA A 151 -0.71 -15.54 12.59
C ALA A 151 -1.14 -16.81 13.35
N SER A 152 -1.96 -17.69 12.74
CA SER A 152 -2.41 -18.93 13.37
C SER A 152 -1.24 -19.86 13.68
N SER A 153 -0.25 -19.95 12.78
CA SER A 153 0.94 -20.78 12.98
C SER A 153 1.78 -20.35 14.19
N LYS A 154 1.83 -19.03 14.47
CA LYS A 154 2.55 -18.49 15.63
C LYS A 154 1.79 -18.62 16.94
N VAL A 155 0.46 -18.56 16.91
CA VAL A 155 -0.38 -18.76 18.10
C VAL A 155 -0.42 -20.23 18.51
N CYS A 156 -0.45 -21.17 17.57
CA CYS A 156 -0.43 -22.61 17.87
C CYS A 156 0.95 -23.15 18.27
N SER A 157 2.01 -22.34 18.19
CA SER A 157 3.37 -22.70 18.62
C SER A 157 3.74 -22.19 20.02
N LEU A 158 2.80 -21.53 20.70
CA LEU A 158 2.88 -21.11 22.11
C LEU A 158 2.13 -22.12 22.99
#